data_AF-A0A355H3Y8-F1
#
_entry.id   AF-A0A355H3Y8-F1
#
_cell.length_a   1.000
_cell.length_b   1.000
_cell.length_c   1.000
_cell.angle_alpha   90.00
_cell.angle_beta   90.00
_cell.angle_gamma   90.00
#
_symmetry.space_group_name_H-M   'P 1'
#
loop_
_entity.id
_entity.type
_entity.pdbx_description
1 polymer ?
#
loop_
_entity_poly.entity_id
_entity_poly.type
_entity_poly.pdbx_seq_one_letter_code
_entity_poly.pdbx_strand_id
1 'polypeptide(L)' 'MGKGATNVKAGPSIVYSGYVDTGQKKMAIINGWEYEAGQPLDVEGYLLKKVTPSRVLIVNRTTGGETYVTIQE' A
#
# COMPACT_ATOMS: atom_id res chain seq x y z
N MET A 1 24.82 -15.31 -14.22
CA MET A 1 23.72 -14.76 -15.05
C MET A 1 22.75 -14.00 -14.14
N GLY A 2 23.03 -12.73 -13.82
CA GLY A 2 22.15 -11.92 -12.98
C GLY A 2 21.17 -11.13 -13.85
N LYS A 3 19.88 -11.47 -13.81
CA LYS A 3 18.83 -10.77 -14.55
C LYS A 3 17.68 -10.48 -13.59
N GLY A 4 17.52 -9.21 -13.23
CA GLY A 4 16.44 -8.74 -12.38
C GLY A 4 16.52 -7.24 -12.12
N ALA A 5 16.92 -6.44 -13.13
CA ALA A 5 16.76 -4.99 -13.04
C ALA A 5 15.28 -4.67 -13.26
N THR A 6 14.48 -4.74 -12.20
CA THR A 6 13.18 -4.08 -12.19
C THR A 6 13.46 -2.58 -12.19
N ASN A 7 13.27 -1.96 -13.35
CA ASN A 7 13.20 -0.52 -13.52
C ASN A 7 12.11 0.01 -12.57
N VAL A 8 12.49 0.34 -11.34
CA VAL A 8 11.61 0.99 -10.39
C VAL A 8 11.47 2.43 -10.88
N LYS A 9 10.37 2.70 -11.60
CA LYS A 9 9.81 4.05 -11.56
C LYS A 9 9.71 4.35 -10.08
N ALA A 10 10.52 5.29 -9.60
CA ALA A 10 10.58 5.67 -8.20
C ALA A 10 9.27 6.39 -7.84
N GLY A 11 8.20 5.62 -7.73
CA GLY A 11 7.02 6.01 -6.99
C GLY A 11 7.40 6.16 -5.53
N PRO A 12 6.53 6.79 -4.73
CA PRO A 12 6.77 6.96 -3.31
C PRO A 12 7.03 5.60 -2.64
N SER A 13 7.94 5.61 -1.67
CA SER A 13 8.25 4.42 -0.88
C SER A 13 7.06 4.13 0.04
N ILE A 14 6.29 3.12 -0.33
CA ILE A 14 5.16 2.64 0.46
C ILE A 14 5.54 1.25 0.98
N VAL A 15 5.71 1.15 2.29
CA VAL A 15 5.97 -0.10 2.98
C VAL A 15 4.69 -0.55 3.65
N TYR A 16 4.18 -1.72 3.27
CA TYR A 16 3.07 -2.35 3.96
C TYR A 16 3.63 -3.25 5.05
N SER A 17 3.65 -2.76 6.28
CA SER A 17 4.37 -3.40 7.41
C SER A 17 3.48 -4.25 8.30
N GLY A 18 2.15 -4.27 8.11
CA GLY A 18 1.28 -5.08 8.95
C GLY A 18 -0.20 -4.99 8.65
N TYR A 19 -0.97 -5.89 9.25
CA TYR A 19 -2.43 -5.98 9.10
C TYR A 19 -3.08 -6.13 10.47
N VAL A 20 -4.15 -5.39 10.72
CA VAL A 20 -4.96 -5.52 11.94
C VAL A 20 -6.40 -5.84 11.54
N ASP A 21 -6.95 -6.90 12.13
CA ASP A 21 -8.34 -7.31 12.01
C ASP A 21 -8.96 -7.39 13.39
N THR A 22 -9.96 -6.56 13.66
CA THR A 22 -10.71 -6.56 14.92
C THR A 22 -12.07 -7.27 14.76
N GLY A 23 -12.31 -7.96 13.65
CA GLY A 23 -13.62 -8.45 13.22
C GLY A 23 -14.55 -7.36 12.71
N GLN A 24 -14.55 -6.18 13.33
CA GLN A 24 -15.36 -5.03 12.91
C GLN A 24 -14.65 -4.14 11.88
N LYS A 25 -13.32 -4.07 11.96
CA LYS A 25 -12.49 -3.24 11.08
C LYS A 25 -11.28 -4.00 10.58
N LYS A 26 -10.87 -3.64 9.36
CA LYS A 26 -9.68 -4.14 8.68
C LYS A 26 -8.77 -2.97 8.36
N MET A 27 -7.58 -2.98 8.96
CA MET A 27 -6.63 -1.88 8.90
C MET A 27 -5.29 -2.37 8.33
N ALA A 28 -4.68 -1.53 7.51
CA ALA A 28 -3.33 -1.70 7.02
C ALA A 28 -2.38 -0.84 7.86
N ILE A 29 -1.24 -1.40 8.24
CA ILE A 29 -0.11 -0.61 8.75
C ILE A 29 0.78 -0.28 7.56
N ILE A 30 0.80 0.99 7.14
CA ILE A 30 1.57 1.49 6.01
C ILE A 30 2.53 2.55 6.52
N ASN A 31 3.83 2.39 6.27
CA ASN A 31 4.89 3.27 6.79
C ASN A 31 4.78 3.51 8.31
N GLY A 32 4.34 2.49 9.06
CA GLY A 32 4.16 2.57 10.52
C GLY A 32 2.84 3.18 10.99
N TRP A 33 1.97 3.64 10.09
CA TRP A 33 0.68 4.25 10.42
C TRP A 33 -0.51 3.37 10.01
N GLU A 34 -1.59 3.45 10.77
CA GLU A 34 -2.81 2.67 10.52
C GLU A 34 -3.75 3.38 9.54
N TYR A 35 -4.25 2.62 8.55
CA TYR A 35 -5.17 3.11 7.54
C TYR A 35 -6.29 2.10 7.25
N GLU A 36 -7.50 2.60 7.09
CA GLU A 36 -8.67 1.88 6.58
C GLU A 36 -8.81 2.05 5.06
N ALA A 37 -9.49 1.09 4.42
CA ALA A 37 -9.84 1.23 3.01
C ALA A 37 -10.71 2.48 2.78
N GLY A 38 -10.35 3.28 1.79
CA GLY A 38 -10.95 4.58 1.47
C GLY A 38 -10.17 5.77 2.04
N GLN A 39 -9.21 5.56 2.95
CA GLN A 39 -8.43 6.68 3.49
C GLN A 39 -7.30 7.14 2.55
N PRO A 40 -7.04 8.46 2.50
CA PRO A 40 -5.82 8.98 1.88
C PRO A 40 -4.60 8.55 2.70
N LEU A 41 -3.50 8.24 2.01
CA LEU A 41 -2.22 8.03 2.68
C LEU A 41 -1.58 9.38 3.01
N ASP A 42 -0.61 9.38 3.93
CA ASP A 42 0.23 10.55 4.20
C ASP A 42 1.04 10.98 2.95
N VAL A 43 1.28 10.02 2.06
CA VAL A 43 1.83 10.28 0.73
C VAL A 43 0.80 10.99 -0.15
N GLU A 44 1.09 12.23 -0.51
CA GLU A 44 0.20 13.07 -1.31
C GLU A 44 -0.24 12.40 -2.62
N GLY A 45 -1.54 12.50 -2.91
CA GLY A 45 -2.11 11.93 -4.13
C GLY A 45 -2.39 10.43 -4.05
N TYR A 46 -2.02 9.72 -2.98
CA TYR A 46 -2.29 8.29 -2.85
C TYR A 46 -3.47 8.00 -1.91
N LEU A 47 -4.20 6.91 -2.22
CA LEU A 47 -5.33 6.43 -1.46
C LEU A 47 -5.26 4.92 -1.29
N LEU A 48 -5.55 4.45 -0.10
CA LEU A 48 -5.69 3.02 0.20
C LEU A 48 -7.06 2.54 -0.29
N LYS A 49 -7.11 1.75 -1.36
CA LYS A 49 -8.38 1.30 -1.97
C LYS A 49 -8.88 -0.01 -1.37
N LYS A 50 -7.98 -0.95 -1.07
CA LYS A 50 -8.33 -2.24 -0.44
C LYS A 50 -7.25 -2.71 0.51
N VAL A 51 -7.67 -3.42 1.56
CA VAL A 51 -6.81 -4.03 2.55
C VAL A 51 -7.09 -5.52 2.63
N THR A 52 -6.03 -6.32 2.59
CA THR A 52 -6.06 -7.78 2.85
C THR A 52 -4.81 -8.17 3.64
N PRO A 53 -4.80 -9.30 4.36
CA PRO A 53 -3.64 -9.69 5.17
C PRO A 53 -2.32 -9.81 4.40
N SER A 54 -2.36 -10.16 3.10
CA SER A 54 -1.18 -10.40 2.28
C SER A 54 -0.76 -9.21 1.42
N ARG A 55 -1.67 -8.27 1.15
CA ARG A 55 -1.41 -7.11 0.30
C ARG A 55 -2.45 -5.99 0.45
N VAL A 56 -2.05 -4.79 0.05
CA VAL A 56 -2.93 -3.65 -0.13
C VAL A 56 -3.03 -3.25 -1.60
N LEU A 57 -4.16 -2.65 -1.99
CA LEU A 57 -4.32 -1.96 -3.27
C LEU A 57 -4.28 -0.47 -3.02
N ILE A 58 -3.34 0.21 -3.67
CA ILE A 58 -3.15 1.65 -3.56
C ILE A 58 -3.40 2.29 -4.91
N VAL A 59 -4.07 3.43 -4.90
CA VAL A 59 -4.37 4.21 -6.10
C VAL A 59 -3.73 5.58 -6.02
N ASN A 60 -3.05 5.98 -7.08
CA ASN A 60 -2.65 7.36 -7.31
C ASN A 60 -3.86 8.12 -7.87
N ARG A 61 -4.47 8.99 -7.07
CA ARG A 61 -5.66 9.77 -7.40
C ARG A 61 -5.45 10.80 -8.51
N THR A 62 -4.21 11.20 -8.77
CA THR A 62 -3.85 12.15 -9.83
C THR A 62 -3.81 11.48 -11.21
N THR A 63 -3.34 10.25 -11.28
CA THR A 63 -3.15 9.50 -12.55
C THR A 63 -4.15 8.37 -12.75
N GLY A 64 -4.88 7.97 -11.70
CA GLY A 64 -5.71 6.77 -11.67
C GLY A 64 -4.91 5.45 -11.58
N GLY A 65 -3.57 5.52 -11.50
CA GLY A 65 -2.71 4.34 -11.48
C GLY A 65 -2.94 3.48 -10.23
N GLU A 66 -2.99 2.17 -10.41
CA GLU A 66 -3.17 1.21 -9.32
C GLU A 66 -1.89 0.42 -9.08
N THR A 67 -1.57 0.13 -7.82
CA THR A 67 -0.41 -0.68 -7.44
C THR A 67 -0.77 -1.57 -6.27
N TYR A 68 -0.43 -2.86 -6.40
CA TYR A 68 -0.49 -3.81 -5.29
C TYR A 68 0.83 -3.78 -4.54
N VAL A 69 0.77 -3.62 -3.22
CA VAL A 69 1.93 -3.71 -2.33
C VAL A 69 1.73 -4.90 -1.42
N THR A 70 2.63 -5.87 -1.47
CA THR A 70 2.63 -7.03 -0.58
C THR A 70 3.20 -6.66 0.77
N ILE A 71 2.82 -7.42 1.79
CA ILE A 71 3.39 -7.24 3.14
C ILE A 71 4.91 -7.44 3.07
N GLN A 72 5.65 -6.56 3.74
CA GLN A 72 7.10 -6.60 3.86
C GLN A 72 7.43 -6.80 5.34
N GLU A 73 8.11 -7.91 5.65
CA GLU A 73 8.60 -8.25 6.99
C GLU A 73 9.83 -7.42 7.39
#